data_AF-A0A917J0D9-F1
#
_entry.id   AF-A0A917J0D9-F1
#
_cell.length_a   1.000
_cell.length_b   1.000
_cell.length_c   1.000
_cell.angle_alpha   90.00
_cell.angle_beta   90.00
_cell.angle_gamma   90.00
#
_symmetry.space_group_name_H-M   'P 1'
#
loop_
_entity.id
_entity.type
_entity.pdbx_description
1 polymer ?
#
loop_
_entity_poly.entity_id
_entity_poly.type
_entity_poly.pdbx_seq_one_letter_code
_entity_poly.pdbx_strand_id
1 'polypeptide(L)'
;MALHAQKRDSVPNPEIDFRKVNMRQWAGYKPPKADNGIDAKEKTFFSRLFGGRRKGVTGKKGVRGPDLMIEMSGLETGDSVILRFVVTVPGNEKSVMRFFVNPRQGHIKFVSDGGDGGDGGAGNDGKKKGSFKNTCGGDGGDGGDGGNAGYIRVYVDETAMPFVNSRCMTFSNYGGSGGRGGKPGKSKSLKGLKKDAKKPFDGNKGMNGEEGMSTNRIVMVGPRGQMIGWR
;
A
#
# COMPACT_ATOMS: atom_id res chain seq x y z
N MET A 1 6.02 17.94 -60.33
CA MET A 1 6.63 18.57 -59.15
C MET A 1 5.66 18.43 -57.98
N ALA A 2 6.09 17.75 -56.92
CA ALA A 2 5.24 17.39 -55.79
C ALA A 2 5.00 18.61 -54.88
N LEU A 3 3.72 18.94 -54.63
CA LEU A 3 3.34 19.83 -53.54
C LEU A 3 3.67 19.14 -52.21
N HIS A 4 4.62 19.71 -51.45
CA HIS A 4 4.75 19.42 -50.03
C HIS A 4 3.48 19.89 -49.33
N ALA A 5 2.60 18.95 -48.97
CA ALA A 5 1.51 19.21 -48.05
C ALA A 5 2.14 19.55 -46.69
N GLN A 6 2.13 20.83 -46.33
CA GLN A 6 2.39 21.27 -44.96
C GLN A 6 1.42 20.50 -44.05
N LYS A 7 1.95 19.55 -43.27
CA LYS A 7 1.25 18.99 -42.10
C LYS A 7 0.86 20.20 -41.27
N ARG A 8 -0.44 20.52 -41.22
CA ARG A 8 -0.95 21.54 -40.31
C ARG A 8 -0.48 21.16 -38.92
N ASP A 9 0.31 22.02 -38.29
CA ASP A 9 0.59 21.94 -36.86
C ASP A 9 -0.74 21.78 -36.15
N SER A 10 -0.97 20.59 -35.62
CA SER A 10 -2.16 20.32 -34.84
C SER A 10 -2.12 21.26 -33.65
N VAL A 11 -3.13 22.12 -33.57
CA VAL A 11 -3.40 22.97 -32.41
C VAL A 11 -3.21 22.11 -31.15
N PRO A 12 -2.45 22.58 -30.13
CA PRO A 12 -2.18 21.79 -28.94
C PRO A 12 -3.49 21.27 -28.37
N ASN A 13 -3.61 19.93 -28.27
CA ASN A 13 -4.79 19.31 -27.70
C ASN A 13 -5.03 19.91 -26.30
N PRO A 14 -6.18 20.57 -26.06
CA PRO A 14 -6.43 21.32 -24.82
C PRO A 14 -6.43 20.44 -23.57
N GLU A 15 -6.51 19.11 -23.73
CA GLU A 15 -6.36 18.15 -22.62
C GLU A 15 -4.91 17.93 -22.18
N ILE A 16 -3.92 18.31 -23.00
CA ILE A 16 -2.50 18.06 -22.72
C ILE A 16 -1.88 19.27 -22.01
N ASP A 17 -1.59 19.11 -20.72
CA ASP A 17 -0.75 20.06 -19.98
C ASP A 17 0.74 19.81 -20.31
N PHE A 18 1.23 20.42 -21.40
CA PHE A 18 2.61 20.25 -21.89
C PHE A 18 3.70 20.56 -20.84
N ARG A 19 3.37 21.32 -19.78
CA ARG A 19 4.30 21.57 -18.66
C ARG A 19 4.59 20.32 -17.84
N LYS A 20 3.66 19.38 -17.79
CA LYS A 20 3.76 18.12 -17.02
C LYS A 20 4.32 16.96 -17.85
N VAL A 21 4.23 17.05 -19.17
CA VAL A 21 4.58 15.96 -20.11
C VAL A 21 6.04 15.51 -20.00
N ASN A 22 6.95 16.44 -19.69
CA ASN A 22 8.38 16.15 -19.52
C ASN A 22 8.78 15.93 -18.05
N MET A 23 7.83 15.95 -17.10
CA MET A 23 8.09 15.78 -15.67
C MET A 23 7.96 14.32 -15.24
N ARG A 24 8.44 14.02 -14.03
CA ARG A 24 8.13 12.77 -13.33
C ARG A 24 6.71 12.84 -12.78
N GLN A 25 5.86 11.96 -13.26
CA GLN A 25 4.47 11.83 -12.88
C GLN A 25 4.26 10.54 -12.09
N TRP A 26 3.29 10.59 -11.18
CA TRP A 26 2.92 9.49 -10.32
C TRP A 26 1.45 9.17 -10.55
N ALA A 27 1.20 8.04 -11.19
CA ALA A 27 -0.11 7.45 -11.36
C ALA A 27 -0.30 6.35 -10.30
N GLY A 28 -0.06 6.72 -9.05
CA GLY A 28 -0.40 5.90 -7.90
C GLY A 28 -1.77 6.32 -7.41
N TYR A 29 -2.78 5.49 -7.61
CA TYR A 29 -3.94 5.58 -6.74
C TYR A 29 -3.47 5.03 -5.39
N LYS A 30 -3.04 5.91 -4.49
CA LYS A 30 -3.08 5.58 -3.06
C LYS A 30 -4.53 5.86 -2.67
N PRO A 31 -5.44 4.87 -2.63
CA PRO A 31 -6.76 5.14 -2.10
C PRO A 31 -6.55 5.81 -0.74
N PRO A 32 -7.41 6.75 -0.34
CA PRO A 32 -7.52 7.21 1.05
C PRO A 32 -7.83 6.09 2.07
N LYS A 33 -7.64 4.82 1.66
CA LYS A 33 -7.94 3.56 2.33
C LYS A 33 -6.84 2.52 2.15
N ALA A 34 -5.76 2.74 1.38
CA ALA A 34 -4.50 1.99 1.58
C ALA A 34 -3.78 2.58 2.79
N ASP A 35 -4.56 2.82 3.85
CA ASP A 35 -4.07 3.32 5.11
C ASP A 35 -3.34 2.18 5.77
N ASN A 36 -2.23 2.52 6.39
CA ASN A 36 -1.60 1.61 7.31
C ASN A 36 -2.65 1.18 8.33
N GLY A 37 -2.61 -0.10 8.69
CA GLY A 37 -3.33 -0.63 9.81
C GLY A 37 -3.12 0.31 10.99
N ILE A 38 -4.23 0.72 11.59
CA ILE A 38 -4.17 1.62 12.72
C ILE A 38 -3.49 0.85 13.86
N ASP A 39 -2.37 1.39 14.33
CA ASP A 39 -1.74 0.92 15.56
C ASP A 39 -2.79 0.82 16.64
N ALA A 40 -2.74 -0.25 17.41
CA ALA A 40 -3.54 -0.36 18.60
C ALA A 40 -3.24 0.85 19.49
N LYS A 41 -4.16 1.83 19.52
CA LYS A 41 -4.04 3.00 20.40
C LYS A 41 -3.71 2.47 21.78
N GLU A 42 -2.57 2.88 22.32
CA GLU A 42 -2.30 2.64 23.74
C GLU A 42 -3.50 3.22 24.48
N LYS A 43 -4.30 2.35 25.12
CA LYS A 43 -5.37 2.85 25.98
C LYS A 43 -4.65 3.74 26.99
N THR A 44 -5.05 5.01 27.02
CA THR A 44 -4.45 6.16 27.71
C THR A 44 -3.65 5.81 28.98
N PHE A 45 -2.62 6.60 29.28
CA PHE A 45 -1.81 6.54 30.51
C PHE A 45 -2.63 6.23 31.78
N PHE A 46 -3.84 6.79 31.90
CA PHE A 46 -4.78 6.53 32.99
C PHE A 46 -5.31 5.07 33.05
N SER A 47 -5.52 4.41 31.91
CA SER A 47 -5.95 3.01 31.87
C SER A 47 -4.86 2.02 32.32
N ARG A 48 -3.58 2.38 32.14
CA ARG A 48 -2.41 1.68 32.71
C ARG A 48 -2.31 1.90 34.22
N LEU A 49 -2.65 3.09 34.70
CA LEU A 49 -2.65 3.45 36.13
C LEU A 49 -3.78 2.77 36.92
N PHE A 50 -4.95 2.52 36.33
CA PHE A 50 -6.11 1.97 37.05
C PHE A 50 -6.48 0.50 36.72
N GLY A 51 -6.09 -0.07 35.58
CA GLY A 51 -6.33 -1.49 35.26
C GLY A 51 -5.28 -2.45 35.85
N GLY A 52 -5.69 -3.61 36.38
CA GLY A 52 -4.78 -4.74 36.68
C GLY A 52 -4.33 -5.47 35.41
N ARG A 53 -4.27 -6.82 35.44
CA ARG A 53 -3.97 -7.65 34.26
C ARG A 53 -4.91 -7.34 33.11
N ARG A 54 -4.39 -6.68 32.06
CA ARG A 54 -5.14 -6.35 30.83
C ARG A 54 -4.30 -6.66 29.61
N LYS A 55 -4.91 -7.33 28.64
CA LYS A 55 -4.29 -7.63 27.36
C LYS A 55 -4.18 -6.37 26.50
N GLY A 56 -3.09 -6.27 25.75
CA GLY A 56 -2.93 -5.33 24.66
C GLY A 56 -3.98 -5.57 23.57
N VAL A 57 -4.24 -4.54 22.77
CA VAL A 57 -5.19 -4.61 21.66
C VAL A 57 -4.44 -5.01 20.39
N THR A 58 -5.06 -5.80 19.53
CA THR A 58 -4.49 -6.19 18.23
C THR A 58 -4.47 -5.01 17.27
N GLY A 59 -3.36 -4.82 16.56
CA GLY A 59 -3.22 -3.85 15.49
C GLY A 59 -4.15 -4.19 14.31
N LYS A 60 -4.62 -3.18 13.57
CA LYS A 60 -5.51 -3.44 12.43
C LYS A 60 -4.72 -3.93 11.22
N LYS A 61 -5.36 -4.71 10.35
CA LYS A 61 -4.77 -5.13 9.09
C LYS A 61 -4.62 -3.93 8.14
N GLY A 62 -3.55 -3.93 7.37
CA GLY A 62 -3.35 -3.07 6.22
C GLY A 62 -4.32 -3.43 5.11
N VAL A 63 -4.67 -2.45 4.30
CA VAL A 63 -5.65 -2.63 3.23
C VAL A 63 -4.97 -3.03 1.93
N ARG A 64 -5.64 -3.88 1.15
CA ARG A 64 -5.15 -4.30 -0.16
C ARG A 64 -5.01 -3.11 -1.12
N GLY A 65 -3.93 -3.12 -1.90
CA GLY A 65 -3.71 -2.17 -2.99
C GLY A 65 -4.80 -2.24 -4.06
N PRO A 66 -5.09 -1.12 -4.77
CA PRO A 66 -6.13 -1.07 -5.77
C PRO A 66 -5.72 -1.82 -7.04
N ASP A 67 -6.67 -2.49 -7.69
CA ASP A 67 -6.42 -2.99 -9.03
C ASP A 67 -6.46 -1.83 -10.02
N LEU A 68 -5.46 -1.75 -10.91
CA LEU A 68 -5.34 -0.72 -11.93
C LEU A 68 -5.56 -1.33 -13.31
N MET A 69 -6.41 -0.67 -14.09
CA MET A 69 -6.53 -0.88 -15.53
C MET A 69 -6.07 0.39 -16.25
N ILE A 70 -5.06 0.23 -17.09
CA ILE A 70 -4.37 1.31 -17.78
C ILE A 70 -4.53 1.10 -19.28
N GLU A 71 -5.02 2.10 -19.99
CA GLU A 71 -4.98 2.13 -21.45
C GLU A 71 -3.86 3.05 -21.90
N MET A 72 -3.00 2.58 -22.80
CA MET A 72 -1.82 3.27 -23.28
C MET A 72 -1.92 3.46 -24.80
N SER A 73 -1.84 4.71 -25.25
CA SER A 73 -1.88 5.09 -26.67
C SER A 73 -0.84 6.15 -27.00
N GLY A 74 -0.28 6.12 -28.22
CA GLY A 74 0.64 7.13 -28.73
C GLY A 74 -0.12 8.25 -29.45
N LEU A 75 0.23 9.50 -29.12
CA LEU A 75 -0.26 10.69 -29.80
C LEU A 75 0.89 11.32 -30.60
N GLU A 76 0.82 11.23 -31.93
CA GLU A 76 1.77 11.92 -32.80
C GLU A 76 1.57 13.43 -32.70
N THR A 77 2.64 14.15 -32.36
CA THR A 77 2.65 15.61 -32.24
C THR A 77 3.90 16.14 -32.95
N GLY A 78 3.74 16.58 -34.20
CA GLY A 78 4.87 16.94 -35.07
C GLY A 78 5.83 15.77 -35.27
N ASP A 79 7.10 15.98 -34.91
CA ASP A 79 8.18 14.96 -34.98
C ASP A 79 8.35 14.17 -33.66
N SER A 80 7.40 14.30 -32.74
CA SER A 80 7.45 13.66 -31.42
C SER A 80 6.20 12.82 -31.16
N VAL A 81 6.31 11.91 -30.19
CA VAL A 81 5.19 11.09 -29.72
C VAL A 81 4.98 11.39 -28.25
N ILE A 82 3.74 11.68 -27.87
CA ILE A 82 3.33 11.78 -26.46
C ILE A 82 2.52 10.54 -26.13
N LEU A 83 2.94 9.81 -25.10
CA LEU A 83 2.17 8.69 -24.58
C LEU A 83 1.04 9.21 -23.71
N ARG A 84 -0.18 8.80 -24.03
CA ARG A 84 -1.36 9.01 -23.20
C ARG A 84 -1.65 7.73 -22.40
N PHE A 85 -1.85 7.90 -21.11
CA PHE A 85 -2.28 6.85 -20.19
C PHE A 85 -3.64 7.21 -19.59
N VAL A 86 -4.63 6.33 -19.75
CA VAL A 86 -5.92 6.42 -19.08
C VAL A 86 -5.95 5.36 -17.98
N VAL A 87 -5.95 5.80 -16.73
CA VAL A 87 -5.87 4.93 -15.56
C VAL A 87 -7.24 4.86 -14.90
N THR A 88 -7.69 3.65 -14.63
CA THR A 88 -8.99 3.38 -14.01
C THR A 88 -8.82 2.38 -12.86
N VAL A 89 -9.61 2.57 -11.79
CA VAL A 89 -9.76 1.59 -10.71
C VAL A 89 -11.10 0.87 -10.92
N PRO A 90 -11.11 -0.43 -11.25
CA PRO A 90 -12.36 -1.17 -11.46
C PRO A 90 -13.30 -1.06 -10.26
N GLY A 91 -14.59 -0.81 -10.53
CA GLY A 91 -15.59 -0.59 -9.48
C GLY A 91 -15.60 0.82 -8.87
N ASN A 92 -14.81 1.76 -9.40
CA ASN A 92 -14.85 3.17 -9.01
C ASN A 92 -14.90 4.07 -10.26
N GLU A 93 -16.10 4.25 -10.81
CA GLU A 93 -16.32 5.00 -12.07
C GLU A 93 -15.86 6.47 -12.03
N LYS A 94 -15.72 7.04 -10.83
CA LYS A 94 -15.20 8.41 -10.63
C LYS A 94 -13.67 8.51 -10.65
N SER A 95 -12.95 7.39 -10.78
CA SER A 95 -11.48 7.31 -10.65
C SER A 95 -10.72 7.27 -11.98
N VAL A 96 -11.27 7.86 -13.05
CA VAL A 96 -10.57 7.95 -14.33
C VAL A 96 -9.54 9.08 -14.27
N MET A 97 -8.27 8.74 -14.39
CA MET A 97 -7.17 9.71 -14.44
C MET A 97 -6.46 9.63 -15.80
N ARG A 98 -6.08 10.80 -16.34
CA ARG A 98 -5.35 10.89 -17.60
C ARG A 98 -3.96 11.47 -17.36
N PHE A 99 -2.95 10.81 -17.91
CA PHE A 99 -1.56 11.26 -17.86
C PHE A 99 -0.99 11.31 -19.27
N PHE A 100 -0.08 12.25 -19.50
CA PHE A 100 0.59 12.44 -20.79
C PHE A 100 2.08 12.50 -20.55
N VAL A 101 2.87 11.69 -21.23
CA VAL A 101 4.31 11.54 -20.99
C VAL A 101 5.06 11.58 -22.31
N ASN A 102 6.07 12.43 -22.42
CA ASN A 102 7.02 12.36 -23.51
C ASN A 102 8.01 11.22 -23.19
N PRO A 103 8.07 10.14 -23.97
CA PRO A 103 8.90 8.98 -23.67
C PRO A 103 10.41 9.27 -23.68
N ARG A 104 10.84 10.42 -24.24
CA ARG A 104 12.25 10.84 -24.24
C ARG A 104 12.68 11.56 -22.96
N GLN A 105 11.76 12.20 -22.25
CA GLN A 105 12.09 13.12 -21.14
C GLN A 105 11.24 12.88 -19.88
N GLY A 106 9.95 12.64 -20.07
CA GLY A 106 9.01 12.37 -18.99
C GLY A 106 9.14 10.95 -18.44
N HIS A 107 8.66 10.78 -17.21
CA HIS A 107 8.63 9.49 -16.54
C HIS A 107 7.30 9.32 -15.80
N ILE A 108 6.76 8.10 -15.78
CA ILE A 108 5.55 7.76 -15.03
C ILE A 108 5.75 6.51 -14.20
N LYS A 109 5.26 6.56 -12.96
CA LYS A 109 5.21 5.40 -12.06
C LYS A 109 3.76 5.05 -11.73
N PHE A 110 3.38 3.80 -12.01
CA PHE A 110 2.09 3.24 -11.59
C PHE A 110 2.25 2.48 -10.28
N VAL A 111 1.35 2.69 -9.31
CA VAL A 111 1.48 2.12 -7.96
C VAL A 111 0.19 1.46 -7.52
N SER A 112 0.30 0.20 -7.14
CA SER A 112 -0.77 -0.70 -6.68
C SER A 112 -0.35 -1.44 -5.40
N ASP A 113 0.39 -0.75 -4.53
CA ASP A 113 0.94 -1.33 -3.31
C ASP A 113 -0.15 -1.51 -2.23
N GLY A 114 0.01 -2.54 -1.40
CA GLY A 114 -0.80 -2.74 -0.19
C GLY A 114 -0.31 -1.88 0.99
N GLY A 115 -1.20 -1.57 1.92
CA GLY A 115 -0.86 -0.83 3.15
C GLY A 115 -0.23 -1.72 4.21
N ASP A 116 0.62 -1.16 5.07
CA ASP A 116 1.23 -1.92 6.18
C ASP A 116 0.18 -2.30 7.23
N GLY A 117 0.42 -3.35 8.01
CA GLY A 117 -0.37 -3.68 9.19
C GLY A 117 0.04 -2.85 10.40
N GLY A 118 -0.90 -2.60 11.31
CA GLY A 118 -0.67 -1.78 12.50
C GLY A 118 0.00 -2.56 13.63
N ASP A 119 0.76 -1.87 14.47
CA ASP A 119 1.42 -2.48 15.62
C ASP A 119 0.39 -2.87 16.71
N GLY A 120 0.66 -4.00 17.36
CA GLY A 120 -0.09 -4.48 18.52
C GLY A 120 0.25 -3.71 19.79
N GLY A 121 -0.76 -3.48 20.62
CA GLY A 121 -0.62 -2.71 21.86
C GLY A 121 0.09 -3.50 22.96
N ALA A 122 0.82 -2.83 23.84
CA ALA A 122 1.45 -3.50 24.97
C ALA A 122 0.43 -4.00 26.00
N GLY A 123 0.72 -5.15 26.61
CA GLY A 123 0.01 -5.65 27.78
C GLY A 123 0.37 -4.85 29.04
N ASN A 124 -0.54 -4.79 30.00
CA ASN A 124 -0.29 -4.07 31.25
C ASN A 124 0.46 -4.93 32.27
N ASP A 125 1.37 -4.31 33.01
CA ASP A 125 1.98 -4.93 34.19
C ASP A 125 0.92 -5.26 35.25
N GLY A 126 1.18 -6.34 36.00
CA GLY A 126 0.45 -6.66 37.22
C GLY A 126 0.63 -5.59 38.30
N LYS A 127 -0.25 -5.60 39.30
CA LYS A 127 -0.26 -4.68 40.44
C LYS A 127 0.02 -5.41 41.74
N LYS A 128 0.67 -4.71 42.67
CA LYS A 128 0.99 -5.22 44.02
C LYS A 128 -0.23 -5.31 44.97
N LYS A 129 -1.38 -4.69 44.63
CA LYS A 129 -2.61 -4.72 45.44
C LYS A 129 -3.77 -5.32 44.62
N GLY A 130 -4.36 -6.40 45.14
CA GLY A 130 -5.52 -7.08 44.54
C GLY A 130 -5.37 -8.60 44.50
N SER A 131 -6.40 -9.28 43.98
CA SER A 131 -6.44 -10.73 43.79
C SER A 131 -5.28 -11.24 42.92
N PHE A 132 -4.96 -12.55 43.01
CA PHE A 132 -3.92 -13.22 42.21
C PHE A 132 -3.94 -12.81 40.73
N LYS A 133 -5.14 -12.73 40.13
CA LYS A 133 -5.33 -12.32 38.73
C LYS A 133 -4.80 -10.92 38.41
N ASN A 134 -4.80 -10.00 39.37
CA ASN A 134 -4.30 -8.62 39.20
C ASN A 134 -2.78 -8.52 39.32
N THR A 135 -2.10 -9.55 39.82
CA THR A 135 -0.65 -9.56 40.02
C THR A 135 0.12 -10.14 38.82
N CYS A 136 -0.57 -10.87 37.95
CA CYS A 136 -0.02 -11.35 36.68
C CYS A 136 0.06 -10.21 35.66
N GLY A 137 1.04 -10.32 34.75
CA GLY A 137 1.14 -9.47 33.57
C GLY A 137 0.05 -9.78 32.54
N GLY A 138 -0.38 -8.76 31.81
CA GLY A 138 -1.26 -8.90 30.65
C GLY A 138 -0.47 -9.21 29.38
N ASP A 139 -1.08 -9.99 28.49
CA ASP A 139 -0.47 -10.34 27.20
C ASP A 139 -0.37 -9.10 26.30
N GLY A 140 0.66 -9.01 25.46
CA GLY A 140 0.69 -8.05 24.35
C GLY A 140 -0.38 -8.38 23.31
N GLY A 141 -0.89 -7.35 22.62
CA GLY A 141 -1.77 -7.54 21.46
C GLY A 141 -0.95 -7.89 20.22
N ASP A 142 -1.53 -8.62 19.29
CA ASP A 142 -0.85 -9.00 18.05
C ASP A 142 -0.74 -7.82 17.07
N GLY A 143 0.26 -7.85 16.19
CA GLY A 143 0.33 -6.95 15.05
C GLY A 143 -0.72 -7.31 14.00
N GLY A 144 -1.20 -6.33 13.25
CA GLY A 144 -2.07 -6.57 12.10
C GLY A 144 -1.27 -7.01 10.88
N ASP A 145 -1.88 -7.79 10.01
CA ASP A 145 -1.23 -8.22 8.75
C ASP A 145 -1.11 -7.07 7.76
N GLY A 146 -0.10 -7.11 6.90
CA GLY A 146 0.04 -6.24 5.74
C GLY A 146 -1.01 -6.54 4.67
N GLY A 147 -1.44 -5.49 3.97
CA GLY A 147 -2.35 -5.61 2.84
C GLY A 147 -1.63 -6.17 1.62
N ASN A 148 -2.30 -7.03 0.85
CA ASN A 148 -1.76 -7.53 -0.42
C ASN A 148 -1.63 -6.41 -1.46
N ALA A 149 -0.72 -6.57 -2.42
CA ALA A 149 -0.70 -5.73 -3.60
C ALA A 149 -1.96 -5.92 -4.47
N GLY A 150 -2.30 -4.92 -5.26
CA GLY A 150 -3.27 -5.04 -6.35
C GLY A 150 -2.61 -5.50 -7.66
N TYR A 151 -3.44 -5.65 -8.69
CA TYR A 151 -3.03 -6.01 -10.04
C TYR A 151 -2.83 -4.77 -10.88
N ILE A 152 -1.90 -4.81 -11.83
CA ILE A 152 -1.75 -3.76 -12.84
C ILE A 152 -1.91 -4.40 -14.21
N ARG A 153 -2.94 -3.99 -14.95
CA ARG A 153 -3.18 -4.42 -16.33
C ARG A 153 -3.03 -3.23 -17.27
N VAL A 154 -2.16 -3.36 -18.26
CA VAL A 154 -1.91 -2.32 -19.26
C VAL A 154 -2.39 -2.82 -20.62
N TYR A 155 -3.37 -2.15 -21.19
CA TYR A 155 -3.83 -2.36 -22.56
C TYR A 155 -3.10 -1.39 -23.46
N VAL A 156 -2.32 -1.92 -24.40
CA VAL A 156 -1.45 -1.16 -25.28
C VAL A 156 -2.08 -1.12 -26.66
N ASP A 157 -2.33 0.09 -27.16
CA ASP A 157 -2.77 0.32 -28.53
C ASP A 157 -1.60 0.20 -29.53
N GLU A 158 -1.92 -0.03 -30.81
CA GLU A 158 -0.94 -0.18 -31.91
C GLU A 158 0.04 0.99 -31.95
N THR A 159 -0.46 2.21 -31.71
CA THR A 159 0.31 3.46 -31.69
C THR A 159 1.34 3.54 -30.56
N ALA A 160 1.18 2.76 -29.49
CA ALA A 160 2.05 2.76 -28.32
C ALA A 160 2.99 1.55 -28.26
N MET A 161 2.83 0.57 -29.15
CA MET A 161 3.63 -0.66 -29.21
C MET A 161 5.15 -0.45 -29.18
N PRO A 162 5.73 0.56 -29.87
CA PRO A 162 7.17 0.80 -29.82
C PRO A 162 7.71 1.18 -28.43
N PHE A 163 6.82 1.59 -27.52
CA PHE A 163 7.18 2.13 -26.20
C PHE A 163 6.88 1.17 -25.05
N VAL A 164 6.46 -0.06 -25.34
CA VAL A 164 6.05 -1.06 -24.35
C VAL A 164 7.16 -1.46 -23.40
N ASN A 165 8.43 -1.26 -23.75
CA ASN A 165 9.58 -1.48 -22.85
C ASN A 165 10.38 -0.19 -22.61
N SER A 166 9.73 0.96 -22.74
CA SER A 166 10.37 2.25 -22.52
C SER A 166 10.65 2.48 -21.04
N ARG A 167 11.86 2.98 -20.73
CA ARG A 167 12.26 3.36 -19.36
C ARG A 167 11.45 4.53 -18.80
N CYS A 168 10.67 5.21 -19.63
CA CYS A 168 9.76 6.26 -19.18
C CYS A 168 8.62 5.71 -18.30
N MET A 169 8.40 4.39 -18.24
CA MET A 169 7.32 3.77 -17.46
C MET A 169 7.88 2.81 -16.42
N THR A 170 7.35 2.86 -15.20
CA THR A 170 7.72 1.97 -14.09
C THR A 170 6.50 1.56 -13.29
N PHE A 171 6.59 0.44 -12.59
CA PHE A 171 5.50 -0.16 -11.83
C PHE A 171 5.92 -0.49 -10.39
N SER A 172 4.95 -0.50 -9.48
CA SER A 172 5.10 -0.89 -8.08
C SER A 172 3.85 -1.61 -7.64
N ASN A 173 4.00 -2.82 -7.12
CA ASN A 173 2.91 -3.65 -6.63
C ASN A 173 3.39 -4.57 -5.50
N TYR A 174 3.91 -3.93 -4.46
CA TYR A 174 4.39 -4.59 -3.26
C TYR A 174 3.25 -4.76 -2.24
N GLY A 175 3.26 -5.89 -1.54
CA GLY A 175 2.44 -6.05 -0.34
C GLY A 175 2.98 -5.18 0.80
N GLY A 176 2.10 -4.80 1.72
CA GLY A 176 2.47 -4.08 2.93
C GLY A 176 3.18 -4.98 3.93
N SER A 177 3.94 -4.39 4.83
CA SER A 177 4.62 -5.09 5.92
C SER A 177 3.62 -5.51 7.00
N GLY A 178 3.88 -6.61 7.70
CA GLY A 178 3.14 -6.96 8.91
C GLY A 178 3.49 -6.06 10.10
N GLY A 179 2.50 -5.72 10.92
CA GLY A 179 2.69 -4.96 12.15
C GLY A 179 3.39 -5.79 13.23
N ARG A 180 4.06 -5.14 14.17
CA ARG A 180 4.79 -5.81 15.26
C ARG A 180 3.86 -6.19 16.39
N GLY A 181 4.10 -7.36 16.97
CA GLY A 181 3.42 -7.78 18.19
C GLY A 181 3.81 -6.94 19.41
N GLY A 182 2.81 -6.62 20.23
CA GLY A 182 2.94 -5.83 21.45
C GLY A 182 3.76 -6.55 22.52
N LYS A 183 4.45 -5.76 23.36
CA LYS A 183 5.24 -6.28 24.48
C LYS A 183 4.33 -6.86 25.57
N PRO A 184 4.75 -7.94 26.26
CA PRO A 184 4.04 -8.45 27.42
C PRO A 184 4.17 -7.50 28.61
N GLY A 185 3.16 -7.51 29.48
CA GLY A 185 3.24 -6.94 30.81
C GLY A 185 3.97 -7.87 31.79
N LYS A 186 4.66 -7.30 32.77
CA LYS A 186 5.36 -8.04 33.82
C LYS A 186 4.47 -8.28 35.03
N SER A 187 4.64 -9.43 35.66
CA SER A 187 4.01 -9.73 36.93
C SER A 187 4.65 -8.96 38.09
N LYS A 188 3.93 -8.86 39.21
CA LYS A 188 4.43 -8.35 40.48
C LYS A 188 4.31 -9.45 41.53
N SER A 189 5.38 -9.71 42.25
CA SER A 189 5.33 -10.60 43.42
C SER A 189 4.46 -9.99 44.52
N LEU A 190 3.52 -10.76 45.07
CA LEU A 190 2.94 -10.43 46.38
C LEU A 190 3.93 -10.83 47.47
N LYS A 191 4.26 -9.91 48.38
CA LYS A 191 4.92 -10.30 49.64
C LYS A 191 3.90 -11.10 50.45
N GLY A 192 4.24 -12.34 50.84
CA GLY A 192 3.39 -13.19 51.68
C GLY A 192 2.53 -14.25 50.96
N LEU A 193 2.79 -14.58 49.69
CA LEU A 193 2.21 -15.79 49.08
C LEU A 193 2.66 -17.03 49.88
N LYS A 194 1.71 -17.86 50.31
CA LYS A 194 2.01 -19.21 50.85
C LYS A 194 2.86 -19.99 49.84
N LYS A 195 3.75 -20.86 50.33
CA LYS A 195 4.74 -21.62 49.53
C LYS A 195 4.09 -22.41 48.38
N ASP A 196 2.82 -22.78 48.55
CA ASP A 196 2.05 -23.64 47.63
C ASP A 196 1.04 -22.85 46.78
N ALA A 197 0.96 -21.54 46.96
CA ALA A 197 0.06 -20.70 46.18
C ALA A 197 0.65 -20.43 44.80
N LYS A 198 -0.20 -20.51 43.76
CA LYS A 198 0.17 -20.27 42.36
C LYS A 198 0.93 -18.95 42.26
N LYS A 199 2.10 -18.95 41.60
CA LYS A 199 2.94 -17.75 41.46
C LYS A 199 2.41 -16.86 40.33
N PRO A 200 2.44 -15.53 40.49
CA PRO A 200 2.10 -14.60 39.40
C PRO A 200 3.02 -14.86 38.21
N PHE A 201 2.51 -14.68 37.00
CA PHE A 201 3.24 -14.92 35.76
C PHE A 201 3.15 -13.71 34.83
N ASP A 202 4.19 -13.52 34.02
CA ASP A 202 4.27 -12.47 33.02
C ASP A 202 3.30 -12.77 31.87
N GLY A 203 2.86 -11.73 31.16
CA GLY A 203 2.08 -11.91 29.95
C GLY A 203 2.92 -12.52 28.82
N ASN A 204 2.24 -13.00 27.79
CA ASN A 204 2.91 -13.42 26.55
C ASN A 204 3.10 -12.23 25.60
N LYS A 205 4.17 -12.25 24.81
CA LYS A 205 4.35 -11.27 23.73
C LYS A 205 3.31 -11.52 22.64
N GLY A 206 2.77 -10.45 22.05
CA GLY A 206 1.94 -10.57 20.85
C GLY A 206 2.75 -11.09 19.67
N MET A 207 2.06 -11.75 18.73
CA MET A 207 2.64 -12.19 17.47
C MET A 207 2.77 -11.01 16.50
N ASN A 208 3.76 -11.08 15.60
CA ASN A 208 3.81 -10.14 14.49
C ASN A 208 2.75 -10.53 13.45
N GLY A 209 2.19 -9.54 12.76
CA GLY A 209 1.34 -9.78 11.60
C GLY A 209 2.16 -10.29 10.42
N GLU A 210 1.47 -10.93 9.48
CA GLU A 210 2.09 -11.44 8.26
C GLU A 210 2.32 -10.33 7.23
N GLU A 211 3.32 -10.50 6.37
CA GLU A 211 3.51 -9.61 5.23
C GLU A 211 2.44 -9.86 4.17
N GLY A 212 1.97 -8.78 3.55
CA GLY A 212 1.08 -8.84 2.41
C GLY A 212 1.78 -9.46 1.21
N MET A 213 1.03 -10.18 0.39
CA MET A 213 1.56 -10.77 -0.84
C MET A 213 1.91 -9.67 -1.86
N SER A 214 3.20 -9.56 -2.17
CA SER A 214 3.68 -8.94 -3.40
C SER A 214 3.43 -9.92 -4.53
N THR A 215 2.67 -9.53 -5.56
CA THR A 215 2.37 -10.45 -6.66
C THR A 215 3.02 -9.91 -7.93
N ASN A 216 3.78 -10.70 -8.70
CA ASN A 216 4.32 -10.27 -10.01
C ASN A 216 3.21 -10.20 -11.07
N ARG A 217 2.23 -9.31 -10.88
CA ARG A 217 0.99 -9.25 -11.67
C ARG A 217 0.84 -7.92 -12.38
N ILE A 218 1.93 -7.51 -13.01
CA ILE A 218 1.93 -6.49 -14.05
C ILE A 218 1.77 -7.27 -15.37
N VAL A 219 0.64 -7.08 -16.03
CA VAL A 219 0.35 -7.74 -17.31
C VAL A 219 0.14 -6.66 -18.35
N MET A 220 0.89 -6.74 -19.45
CA MET A 220 0.62 -5.93 -20.62
C MET A 220 -0.09 -6.76 -21.68
N VAL A 221 -1.11 -6.17 -22.28
CA VAL A 221 -1.96 -6.79 -23.29
C VAL A 221 -1.86 -5.91 -24.51
N GLY A 222 -1.33 -6.45 -25.59
CA GLY A 222 -1.18 -5.77 -26.86
C GLY A 222 -2.47 -5.68 -27.65
N PRO A 223 -2.38 -5.08 -28.84
CA PRO A 223 -3.43 -5.13 -29.84
C PRO A 223 -3.85 -6.57 -30.08
N ARG A 224 -5.16 -6.83 -30.19
CA ARG A 224 -5.74 -8.18 -30.40
C ARG A 224 -5.62 -9.13 -29.20
N GLY A 225 -5.29 -8.64 -28.00
CA GLY A 225 -5.38 -9.42 -26.76
C GLY A 225 -4.16 -10.29 -26.45
N GLN A 226 -3.08 -10.18 -27.23
CA GLN A 226 -1.84 -10.91 -26.99
C GLN A 226 -1.12 -10.40 -25.74
N MET A 227 -0.65 -11.30 -24.87
CA MET A 227 0.15 -10.87 -23.72
C MET A 227 1.54 -10.41 -24.19
N ILE A 228 1.92 -9.20 -23.79
CA ILE A 228 3.25 -8.65 -24.02
C ILE A 228 3.99 -8.72 -22.69
N GLY A 229 5.16 -9.35 -22.69
CA GLY A 229 6.02 -9.36 -21.51
C GLY A 229 6.54 -7.94 -21.23
N TRP A 230 6.38 -7.49 -19.99
CA TRP A 230 7.12 -6.33 -19.47
C TRP A 230 8.47 -6.83 -18.95
N ARG A 231 9.57 -6.24 -19.41
CA ARG A 231 10.95 -6.59 -19.01
C ARG A 231 11.52 -5.60 -17.99
#